data_AF-A0A2G1X5K6-F1
#
_entry.id   AF-A0A2G1X5K6-F1
#
_cell.length_a   1.000
_cell.length_b   1.000
_cell.length_c   1.000
_cell.angle_alpha   90.00
_cell.angle_beta   90.00
_cell.angle_gamma   90.00
#
_symmetry.space_group_name_H-M   'P 1'
#
loop_
_entity.id
_entity.type
_entity.pdbx_description
1 polymer ?
#
loop_
_entity_poly.entity_id
_entity_poly.type
_entity_poly.pdbx_seq_one_letter_code
_entity_poly.pdbx_strand_id
1 'polypeptide(L)'
;ALVEGGTVVAMTSQCLDGRVCDRVYDTGRDLLDAGVVEAGDTLPGTAKVKLMWALANHSDPAEAMGRDLAGELTEESQPWR
;
A
#
# COMPACT_ATOMS: atom_id res chain seq x y z
N ALA A 1 -0.47 -13.87 -11.79
CA ALA A 1 -1.89 -14.13 -12.13
C ALA A 1 -2.80 -12.92 -11.95
N LEU A 2 -2.98 -12.36 -10.73
CA LEU A 2 -3.85 -11.19 -10.52
C LEU A 2 -3.24 -9.88 -11.06
N VAL A 3 -2.03 -9.54 -10.60
CA VAL A 3 -1.34 -8.32 -11.01
C VAL A 3 -1.06 -8.33 -12.52
N GLU A 4 -0.55 -9.45 -13.05
CA GLU A 4 -0.38 -9.65 -14.50
C GLU A 4 -1.69 -9.49 -15.30
N GLY A 5 -2.84 -9.77 -14.69
CA GLY A 5 -4.17 -9.55 -15.26
C GLY A 5 -4.70 -8.13 -15.11
N GLY A 6 -3.89 -7.18 -14.61
CA GLY A 6 -4.26 -5.79 -14.40
C GLY A 6 -5.01 -5.51 -13.10
N THR A 7 -5.10 -6.48 -12.18
CA THR A 7 -5.71 -6.24 -10.86
C THR A 7 -4.72 -5.54 -9.93
N VAL A 8 -5.09 -4.39 -9.38
CA VAL A 8 -4.29 -3.71 -8.35
C VAL A 8 -4.34 -4.50 -7.05
N VAL A 9 -3.17 -4.90 -6.54
CA VAL A 9 -3.00 -5.57 -5.26
C VAL A 9 -2.17 -4.67 -4.37
N ALA A 10 -2.75 -4.23 -3.24
CA ALA A 10 -2.06 -3.43 -2.24
C ALA A 10 -1.88 -4.24 -0.95
N MET A 11 -0.72 -4.12 -0.31
CA MET A 11 -0.37 -4.81 0.92
C MET A 11 -0.43 -3.84 2.11
N THR A 12 -1.11 -4.25 3.19
CA THR A 12 -1.01 -3.63 4.52
C THR A 12 -0.65 -4.67 5.58
N SER A 13 -0.05 -4.22 6.69
CA SER A 13 0.24 -5.09 7.82
C SER A 13 -1.04 -5.47 8.59
N GLN A 14 -1.05 -6.67 9.18
CA GLN A 14 -2.07 -7.04 10.16
C GLN A 14 -1.86 -6.30 11.50
N CYS A 15 -0.63 -5.89 11.79
CA CYS A 15 -0.36 -4.97 12.88
C CYS A 15 -0.97 -3.62 12.56
N LEU A 16 -1.71 -3.04 13.50
CA LEU A 16 -2.31 -1.72 13.32
C LEU A 16 -1.27 -0.60 13.37
N ASP A 17 -0.23 -0.80 14.19
CA ASP A 17 0.88 0.12 14.33
C ASP A 17 2.12 -0.37 13.56
N GLY A 18 2.78 0.57 12.90
CA GLY A 18 4.03 0.34 12.16
C GLY A 18 3.91 0.65 10.67
N ARG A 19 5.04 0.53 9.98
CA ARG A 19 5.18 0.76 8.53
C ARG A 19 5.67 -0.51 7.85
N VAL A 20 5.00 -0.90 6.76
CA VAL A 20 5.47 -1.97 5.88
C VAL A 20 6.75 -1.53 5.17
N CYS A 21 7.73 -2.43 5.10
CA CYS A 21 8.95 -2.27 4.31
C CYS A 21 9.32 -3.62 3.68
N ASP A 22 8.76 -3.87 2.50
CA ASP A 22 8.88 -5.11 1.74
C ASP A 22 10.29 -5.30 1.15
N ARG A 23 11.17 -4.31 1.31
CA ARG A 23 12.58 -4.37 0.87
C ARG A 23 13.50 -5.18 1.82
N VAL A 24 13.05 -5.46 3.05
CA VAL A 24 13.90 -6.07 4.09
C VAL A 24 14.05 -7.57 3.89
N TYR A 25 12.94 -8.29 3.71
CA TYR A 25 12.91 -9.75 3.63
C TYR A 25 12.66 -10.22 2.20
N ASP A 26 13.20 -11.39 1.85
CA ASP A 26 13.06 -11.95 0.50
C ASP A 26 11.58 -12.12 0.10
N THR A 27 10.73 -12.56 1.02
CA THR A 27 9.28 -12.68 0.77
C THR A 27 8.62 -11.34 0.44
N GLY A 28 9.11 -10.22 0.98
CA GLY A 28 8.61 -8.90 0.63
C GLY A 28 9.09 -8.48 -0.76
N ARG A 29 10.35 -8.78 -1.09
CA ARG A 29 10.90 -8.52 -2.42
C ARG A 29 10.15 -9.31 -3.49
N ASP A 30 9.80 -10.57 -3.21
CA ASP A 30 8.96 -11.39 -4.09
C ASP A 30 7.59 -10.73 -4.35
N LEU A 31 6.99 -10.07 -3.36
CA LEU A 31 5.74 -9.32 -3.54
C LEU A 31 5.94 -8.09 -4.43
N LEU A 32 7.03 -7.34 -4.23
CA LEU A 32 7.37 -6.19 -5.07
C LEU A 32 7.63 -6.61 -6.52
N ASP A 33 8.40 -7.68 -6.73
CA ASP A 33 8.69 -8.25 -8.05
C ASP A 33 7.42 -8.77 -8.74
N ALA A 34 6.44 -9.26 -7.96
CA ALA A 34 5.11 -9.61 -8.45
C ALA A 34 4.19 -8.39 -8.72
N GLY A 35 4.65 -7.16 -8.43
CA GLY A 35 3.95 -5.90 -8.67
C GLY A 35 2.90 -5.53 -7.62
N VAL A 36 3.05 -6.03 -6.39
CA VAL A 36 2.22 -5.60 -5.25
C VAL A 36 2.63 -4.19 -4.81
N VAL A 37 1.63 -3.35 -4.50
CA VAL A 37 1.84 -1.99 -3.98
C VAL A 37 2.00 -2.01 -2.47
N GLU A 38 3.14 -1.54 -1.97
CA GLU A 38 3.39 -1.31 -0.55
C GLU A 38 2.57 -0.10 -0.07
N ALA A 39 1.62 -0.29 0.86
CA ALA A 39 0.78 0.79 1.40
C ALA A 39 1.35 1.42 2.69
N GLY A 40 2.64 1.21 2.97
CA GLY A 40 3.37 1.84 4.08
C GLY A 40 2.70 1.65 5.45
N ASP A 41 2.30 2.75 6.08
CA ASP A 41 1.59 2.79 7.37
C ASP A 41 0.09 3.10 7.24
N THR A 42 -0.47 3.04 6.03
CA THR A 42 -1.92 3.17 5.84
C THR A 42 -2.65 2.00 6.50
N LEU A 43 -3.61 2.33 7.38
CA LEU A 43 -4.45 1.34 8.05
C LEU A 43 -5.17 0.42 7.05
N PRO A 44 -5.32 -0.89 7.31
CA PRO A 44 -5.98 -1.83 6.39
C PRO A 44 -7.39 -1.40 5.96
N GLY A 45 -8.16 -0.85 6.91
CA GLY A 45 -9.50 -0.31 6.63
C GLY A 45 -9.46 0.90 5.69
N THR A 46 -8.52 1.81 5.91
CA THR A 46 -8.31 3.00 5.07
C THR A 46 -7.81 2.61 3.68
N ALA A 47 -6.84 1.69 3.60
CA ALA A 47 -6.33 1.18 2.32
C ALA A 47 -7.43 0.55 1.47
N LYS A 48 -8.36 -0.19 2.08
CA LYS A 48 -9.53 -0.75 1.36
C LYS A 48 -10.41 0.35 0.76
N VAL A 49 -10.78 1.36 1.54
CA VAL A 49 -11.62 2.47 1.06
C VAL A 49 -10.88 3.30 0.01
N LYS A 50 -9.59 3.56 0.24
CA LYS A 50 -8.72 4.25 -0.71
C LYS A 50 -8.63 3.51 -2.04
N LEU A 51 -8.49 2.19 -2.03
CA LEU A 51 -8.46 1.40 -3.26
C LEU A 51 -9.80 1.45 -4.02
N MET A 52 -10.92 1.33 -3.30
CA MET A 52 -12.26 1.49 -3.91
C MET A 52 -12.44 2.87 -4.55
N TRP A 53 -11.97 3.92 -3.88
CA TRP A 53 -12.00 5.28 -4.42
C TRP A 53 -11.05 5.43 -5.62
N ALA A 54 -9.81 4.95 -5.51
CA ALA A 54 -8.79 5.06 -6.56
C ALA A 54 -9.22 4.37 -7.85
N LEU A 55 -9.82 3.17 -7.76
CA LEU A 55 -10.38 2.45 -8.90
C LEU A 55 -11.47 3.24 -9.65
N ALA A 56 -12.23 4.09 -8.95
CA ALA A 56 -13.30 4.89 -9.53
C ALA A 56 -12.84 6.29 -10.00
N ASN A 57 -11.74 6.81 -9.46
CA ASN A 57 -11.37 8.23 -9.59
C ASN A 57 -9.98 8.48 -10.18
N HIS A 58 -9.14 7.46 -10.34
CA HIS A 58 -7.78 7.60 -10.86
C HIS A 58 -7.54 6.69 -12.06
N SER A 59 -6.82 7.19 -13.06
CA SER A 59 -6.40 6.38 -14.23
C SER A 59 -5.33 5.36 -13.88
N ASP A 60 -4.57 5.61 -12.81
CA ASP A 60 -3.61 4.68 -12.23
C ASP A 60 -3.91 4.47 -10.73
N PRO A 61 -4.75 3.49 -10.39
CA PRO A 61 -5.09 3.24 -8.99
C PRO A 61 -3.90 2.71 -8.17
N ALA A 62 -2.89 2.10 -8.80
CA ALA A 62 -1.70 1.62 -8.11
C ALA A 62 -0.81 2.78 -7.65
N GLU A 63 -0.61 3.79 -8.50
CA GLU A 63 0.10 5.03 -8.13
C GLU A 63 -0.61 5.74 -6.96
N ALA A 64 -1.94 5.86 -7.03
CA ALA A 64 -2.72 6.51 -5.98
C ALA A 64 -2.55 5.80 -4.63
N MET A 65 -2.47 4.46 -4.62
CA MET A 65 -2.26 3.68 -3.40
C MET A 65 -0.89 3.92 -2.74
N GLY A 66 0.15 4.20 -3.53
CA GLY A 66 1.53 4.38 -3.06
C GLY A 66 1.92 5.78 -2.61
N ARG A 67 1.00 6.75 -2.62
CA ARG A 67 1.25 8.15 -2.22
C ARG A 67 0.25 8.64 -1.18
N ASP A 68 0.63 9.66 -0.43
CA ASP A 68 -0.31 10.34 0.46
C ASP A 68 -1.31 11.21 -0.33
N LEU A 69 -2.60 11.12 0.00
CA LEU A 69 -3.67 11.91 -0.60
C LEU A 69 -4.42 12.77 0.44
N ALA A 70 -4.57 12.28 1.66
CA ALA A 70 -5.36 12.91 2.71
C ALA A 70 -4.79 12.69 4.13
N GLY A 71 -3.51 12.36 4.25
CA GLY A 71 -2.82 12.09 5.52
C GLY A 71 -2.85 10.63 5.96
N GLU A 72 -3.24 9.71 5.08
CA GLU A 72 -3.32 8.28 5.37
C GLU A 72 -1.99 7.53 5.23
N LEU A 73 -0.98 8.14 4.62
CA LEU A 73 0.36 7.58 4.45
C LEU A 73 1.36 8.64 4.88
N THR A 74 2.27 8.29 5.79
CA THR A 74 3.35 9.21 6.17
C THR A 74 4.64 8.89 5.40
N GLU A 75 5.61 9.79 5.41
CA GLU A 75 6.94 9.53 4.81
C GLU A 75 7.80 8.64 5.72
N GLU A 76 7.71 8.84 7.04
CA GLU A 76 8.51 8.13 8.03
C GLU A 76 7.76 7.93 9.35
N SER A 77 8.09 6.87 10.07
CA SER A 77 7.55 6.62 11.40
C SER A 77 8.27 7.49 12.43
N GLN A 78 7.51 8.28 13.18
CA GLN A 78 8.03 9.18 14.21
C GLN A 78 7.75 8.62 15.61
N PRO A 79 8.68 8.78 16.58
CA PRO A 79 8.40 8.48 17.97
C PRO A 79 7.23 9.31 18.50
N TRP A 80 6.46 8.72 19.42
CA TRP A 80 5.42 9.42 20.16
C TRP A 80 6.00 10.68 20.84
N ARG A 81 5.32 11.82 20.67
CA ARG A 81 5.66 13.07 21.37
C ARG A 81 4.86 13.22 22.66
#